data_AF-A0A536FGZ3-F1
#
_entry.id   AF-A0A536FGZ3-F1
#
_cell.length_a   1.000
_cell.length_b   1.000
_cell.length_c   1.000
_cell.angle_alpha   90.00
_cell.angle_beta   90.00
_cell.angle_gamma   90.00
#
_symmetry.space_group_name_H-M   'P 1'
#
loop_
_entity.id
_entity.type
_entity.pdbx_description
1 polymer ?
#
loop_
_entity_poly.entity_id
_entity_poly.type
_entity_poly.pdbx_seq_one_letter_code
_entity_poly.pdbx_strand_id
1 'polypeptide(L)'
;MEQVAGGPWDRAGVDRETWYAARLMAAAIRETVRLALKPTERDEALPADHERLGEYADGLVMAVEDGDPETVAMLVRRAKGSVS
;
A
#
# COMPACT_ATOMS: atom_id res chain seq x y z
N MET A 1 -18.26 -17.07 -25.87
CA MET A 1 -17.97 -16.05 -24.85
C MET A 1 -16.48 -16.13 -24.56
N GLU A 2 -15.69 -15.18 -25.05
CA GLU A 2 -14.32 -15.02 -24.56
C GLU A 2 -14.42 -14.61 -23.09
N GLN A 3 -14.04 -15.52 -22.18
CA GLN A 3 -13.85 -15.16 -20.78
C GLN A 3 -12.70 -14.16 -20.76
N VAL A 4 -13.03 -12.90 -20.49
CA VAL A 4 -12.06 -11.83 -20.31
C VAL A 4 -11.04 -12.33 -19.30
N ALA A 5 -9.79 -12.47 -19.76
CA ALA A 5 -8.69 -12.96 -18.94
C ALA A 5 -8.65 -12.20 -17.62
N GLY A 6 -8.56 -12.95 -16.52
CA GLY A 6 -8.58 -12.42 -15.17
C GLY A 6 -7.62 -11.24 -14.98
N GLY A 7 -8.00 -10.33 -14.10
CA GLY A 7 -7.25 -9.13 -13.78
C GLY A 7 -5.83 -9.47 -13.30
N PRO A 8 -4.96 -8.47 -13.13
CA PRO A 8 -3.58 -8.72 -12.73
C PRO A 8 -3.43 -9.57 -11.45
N TRP A 9 -4.35 -9.43 -10.50
CA TRP A 9 -4.44 -10.26 -9.29
C TRP A 9 -4.75 -11.72 -9.60
N ASP A 10 -5.70 -11.99 -10.50
CA ASP A 10 -6.04 -13.35 -10.92
C ASP A 10 -4.85 -14.02 -11.61
N ARG A 11 -4.09 -13.28 -12.43
CA ARG A 11 -2.85 -13.78 -13.07
C ARG A 11 -1.75 -14.09 -12.06
N ALA A 12 -1.71 -13.37 -10.94
CA ALA A 12 -0.80 -13.64 -9.83
C ALA A 12 -1.30 -14.77 -8.90
N GLY A 13 -2.43 -15.40 -9.21
CA GLY A 13 -3.03 -16.44 -8.37
C GLY A 13 -3.62 -15.92 -7.07
N VAL A 14 -3.87 -14.61 -6.97
CA VAL A 14 -4.49 -13.97 -5.82
C VAL A 14 -6.00 -13.96 -6.04
N ASP A 15 -6.73 -14.63 -5.15
CA ASP A 15 -8.18 -14.63 -5.22
C ASP A 15 -8.78 -13.26 -4.87
N ARG A 16 -10.05 -13.08 -5.26
CA ARG A 16 -10.78 -11.83 -5.09
C ARG A 16 -10.95 -11.41 -3.64
N GLU A 17 -11.09 -12.35 -2.71
CA GLU A 17 -11.26 -12.07 -1.28
C GLU A 17 -9.95 -11.54 -0.69
N THR A 18 -8.82 -12.19 -1.03
CA THR A 18 -7.48 -11.77 -0.66
C THR A 18 -7.14 -10.39 -1.22
N TRP A 19 -7.46 -10.12 -2.49
CA TRP A 19 -7.32 -8.78 -3.07
C TRP A 19 -8.17 -7.74 -2.32
N TYR A 20 -9.43 -8.06 -2.02
CA TYR A 20 -10.33 -7.14 -1.31
C TYR A 20 -9.82 -6.84 0.10
N ALA A 21 -9.29 -7.84 0.81
CA ALA A 21 -8.64 -7.65 2.11
C ALA A 21 -7.41 -6.75 2.00
N ALA A 22 -6.56 -6.94 0.98
CA ALA A 22 -5.41 -6.08 0.72
C ALA A 22 -5.83 -4.62 0.46
N ARG A 23 -6.92 -4.42 -0.29
CA ARG A 23 -7.50 -3.09 -0.57
C ARG A 23 -7.96 -2.40 0.70
N LEU A 24 -8.67 -3.13 1.58
CA LEU A 24 -9.11 -2.59 2.87
C LEU A 24 -7.92 -2.20 3.77
N MET A 25 -6.89 -3.05 3.83
CA MET A 25 -5.69 -2.78 4.62
C MET A 25 -4.93 -1.56 4.10
N ALA A 26 -4.73 -1.44 2.80
CA ALA A 26 -4.04 -0.29 2.20
C ALA A 26 -4.79 1.02 2.48
N ALA A 27 -6.12 1.01 2.36
CA ALA A 27 -6.94 2.17 2.70
C ALA A 27 -6.83 2.55 4.20
N ALA A 28 -6.88 1.57 5.11
CA ALA A 28 -6.74 1.80 6.54
C ALA A 28 -5.37 2.39 6.92
N ILE A 29 -4.29 1.90 6.30
CA ILE A 29 -2.94 2.44 6.49
C ILE A 29 -2.89 3.89 6.03
N ARG A 30 -3.40 4.19 4.84
CA ARG A 30 -3.43 5.56 4.30
C ARG A 30 -4.18 6.54 5.19
N GLU A 31 -5.36 6.16 5.68
CA GLU A 31 -6.13 7.00 6.58
C GLU A 31 -5.41 7.22 7.92
N THR A 32 -4.78 6.16 8.45
CA THR A 32 -3.97 6.27 9.68
C THR A 32 -2.77 7.22 9.48
N VAL A 33 -2.06 7.09 8.36
CA VAL A 33 -0.94 7.97 8.02
C VAL A 33 -1.42 9.43 7.91
N ARG A 34 -2.53 9.70 7.22
CA ARG A 34 -3.09 11.05 7.10
C ARG A 34 -3.44 11.70 8.44
N LEU A 35 -3.93 10.91 9.39
CA LEU A 35 -4.15 11.40 10.76
C LEU A 35 -2.83 11.80 11.45
N ALA A 36 -1.74 11.09 11.14
CA ALA A 36 -0.40 11.36 11.64
C ALA A 36 0.37 12.44 10.83
N LEU A 37 -0.15 12.91 9.69
CA LEU A 37 0.44 13.99 8.87
C LEU A 37 0.15 15.40 9.40
N LYS A 38 -0.14 15.56 10.69
CA LYS A 38 -0.09 16.88 11.36
C LYS A 38 1.21 16.99 12.15
N PRO A 39 2.37 17.14 11.46
CA PRO A 39 3.64 17.20 12.14
C PRO A 39 3.65 18.37 13.12
N THR A 40 4.07 18.11 14.33
CA THR A 40 4.33 19.12 15.36
C THR A 40 5.83 19.22 15.60
N GLU A 41 6.30 20.35 16.14
CA GLU A 41 7.71 20.51 16.53
C GLU A 41 8.17 19.52 17.61
N ARG A 42 7.25 18.75 18.20
CA ARG A 42 7.52 17.74 19.23
C ARG A 42 7.65 16.33 18.67
N ASP A 43 7.38 16.14 17.39
CA ASP A 43 7.43 14.82 16.79
C ASP A 43 8.89 14.37 16.65
N GLU A 44 9.14 13.10 16.95
CA GLU A 44 10.48 12.51 16.86
C GLU A 44 10.97 12.39 15.41
N ALA A 45 10.03 12.32 14.45
CA ALA A 45 10.31 12.24 13.03
C ALA A 45 10.34 13.63 12.39
N LEU A 46 11.20 13.80 11.37
CA LEU A 46 11.28 15.07 10.64
C LEU A 46 10.05 15.23 9.75
N PRO A 47 9.60 16.47 9.46
CA PRO A 47 8.47 16.70 8.55
C PRO A 47 8.59 15.98 7.20
N ALA A 48 9.81 15.88 6.65
CA ALA A 48 10.07 15.14 5.41
C ALA A 48 9.83 13.62 5.53
N ASP A 49 9.98 13.03 6.72
CA ASP A 49 9.68 11.62 6.94
C ASP A 49 8.16 11.38 6.99
N HIS A 50 7.40 12.33 7.54
CA HIS A 50 5.94 12.33 7.46
C HIS A 50 5.48 12.41 5.99
N GLU A 51 6.01 13.35 5.19
CA GLU A 51 5.69 13.47 3.77
C GLU A 51 5.98 12.16 3.00
N ARG A 52 7.16 11.58 3.18
CA ARG A 52 7.53 10.28 2.58
C ARG A 52 6.60 9.15 2.98
N LEU A 53 6.14 9.13 4.23
CA LEU A 53 5.18 8.14 4.71
C LEU A 53 3.82 8.31 4.03
N GLY A 54 3.40 9.56 3.81
CA GLY A 54 2.20 9.91 3.03
C GLY A 54 2.29 9.39 1.58
N GLU A 55 3.38 9.71 0.88
CA GLU A 55 3.64 9.25 -0.49
C GLU A 55 3.66 7.71 -0.58
N TYR A 56 4.30 7.05 0.39
CA TYR A 56 4.34 5.59 0.46
C TYR A 56 2.92 5.01 0.61
N ALA A 57 2.09 5.59 1.47
CA ALA A 57 0.73 5.09 1.69
C ALA A 57 -0.19 5.31 0.48
N ASP A 58 -0.04 6.43 -0.22
CA ASP A 58 -0.73 6.68 -1.49
C ASP A 58 -0.29 5.67 -2.57
N GLY A 59 1.02 5.43 -2.69
CA GLY A 59 1.58 4.45 -3.63
C GLY A 59 1.11 3.01 -3.34
N LEU A 60 0.95 2.64 -2.07
CA LEU A 60 0.43 1.33 -1.68
C LEU A 60 -1.02 1.13 -2.14
N VAL A 61 -1.88 2.15 -1.98
CA VAL A 61 -3.26 2.08 -2.47
C VAL A 61 -3.27 1.93 -3.99
N MET A 62 -2.53 2.77 -4.72
CA MET A 62 -2.45 2.66 -6.17
C MET A 62 -2.00 1.27 -6.64
N ALA A 63 -0.94 0.72 -6.04
CA ALA A 63 -0.44 -0.61 -6.40
C ALA A 63 -1.49 -1.72 -6.19
N VAL A 64 -2.30 -1.60 -5.13
CA VAL A 64 -3.39 -2.56 -4.86
C VAL A 64 -4.56 -2.39 -5.84
N GLU A 65 -4.89 -1.15 -6.20
CA GLU A 65 -5.98 -0.83 -7.13
C GLU A 65 -5.66 -1.15 -8.59
N ASP A 66 -4.46 -0.77 -9.05
CA ASP A 66 -4.01 -0.97 -10.44
C ASP A 66 -3.64 -2.43 -10.73
N GLY A 67 -3.55 -3.25 -9.68
CA GLY A 67 -3.15 -4.64 -9.80
C GLY A 67 -1.71 -4.80 -10.21
N ASP A 68 -0.82 -4.19 -9.45
CA ASP A 68 0.61 -4.48 -9.54
C ASP A 68 1.04 -5.36 -8.34
N PRO A 69 0.79 -6.68 -8.40
CA PRO A 69 1.16 -7.59 -7.31
C PRO A 69 2.68 -7.66 -7.08
N GLU A 70 3.49 -7.37 -8.09
CA GLU A 70 4.95 -7.32 -7.97
C GLU A 70 5.39 -6.10 -7.18
N THR A 71 4.80 -4.93 -7.46
CA THR A 71 5.00 -3.72 -6.66
C THR A 71 4.49 -3.90 -5.24
N VAL A 72 3.31 -4.51 -5.03
CA VAL A 72 2.84 -4.82 -3.67
C VAL A 72 3.81 -5.73 -2.92
N ALA A 73 4.30 -6.80 -3.55
CA ALA A 73 5.29 -7.68 -2.95
C ALA A 73 6.62 -6.97 -2.67
N MET A 74 7.05 -6.07 -3.55
CA MET A 74 8.25 -5.23 -3.35
C MET A 74 8.08 -4.26 -2.17
N LEU A 75 6.94 -3.57 -2.08
CA LEU A 75 6.64 -2.63 -0.98
C LEU A 75 6.61 -3.36 0.37
N VAL A 76 5.99 -4.54 0.43
CA VAL A 76 5.98 -5.39 1.64
C VAL A 76 7.38 -5.84 2.03
N ARG A 77 8.23 -6.26 1.07
CA ARG A 77 9.62 -6.62 1.34
C ARG A 77 10.43 -5.43 1.86
N ARG A 78 10.23 -4.24 1.30
CA ARG A 78 10.91 -3.01 1.74
C ARG A 78 10.51 -2.63 3.16
N ALA A 79 9.22 -2.70 3.50
CA ALA A 79 8.74 -2.44 4.86
C ALA A 79 9.34 -3.42 5.88
N LYS A 80 9.48 -4.71 5.52
CA LYS A 80 10.12 -5.73 6.37
C LYS A 80 11.63 -5.55 6.49
N GLY A 81 12.31 -5.10 5.44
CA GLY A 81 13.76 -4.86 5.43
C GLY A 81 14.19 -3.60 6.18
N SER A 82 13.26 -2.69 6.50
CA SER A 82 13.52 -1.50 7.31
C SER A 82 13.42 -1.75 8.83
N VAL A 83 13.14 -2.99 9.25
CA VAL A 83 13.17 -3.42 10.65
C VAL A 83 14.40 -4.32 10.84
N SER A 84 15.55 -3.70 11.07
CA SER A 84 16.78 -4.34 11.56
C SER A 84 17.57 -3.34 12.38
#